data_AF-A0A258LE17-F1
#
_entry.id   AF-A0A258LE17-F1
#
_cell.length_a   1.000
_cell.length_b   1.000
_cell.length_c   1.000
_cell.angle_alpha   90.00
_cell.angle_beta   90.00
_cell.angle_gamma   90.00
#
_symmetry.space_group_name_H-M   'P 1'
#
loop_
_entity.id
_entity.type
_entity.pdbx_description
1 polymer ?
#
loop_
_entity_poly.entity_id
_entity_poly.type
_entity_poly.pdbx_seq_one_letter_code
_entity_poly.pdbx_strand_id
1 'polypeptide(L)'
;MFKQASFPWLLAHEIKLLWRGSILLRTSKYVLVPVIAVSLIFQAIALLIVKYLQTQTLSPPILILIANINLIFLSGLMLSRAMTSAIDVLYSRGDADFLLASPIKPIRILAVRMIGVAASVAAPWLLLAAALANALALFGNLQALAAYIIIPMLAALVTALAFLSVVSLVARTGPAKARLFAHSIALFVGVFIFALGQAPRYIAPANLRALWLAFMPNASNINAAIWFPARALLGEFIPAVLFCVVCAFIFWMVLLTRARQFADGTISAAAYGSGPARRRGGGTFRQHPFAATMLKNLRLLLRFPGLVTQTIYRSLTLVPVTMILTGRVAIGTGPSIVLPLLVFLAGQLALFFISIIMGSEQSPDLLASAPVLPRTGRHAAYAAAAYACAIIMAVPVIGVLWREGQLLWV
;
A
#
# COMPACT_ATOMS: atom_id res chain seq x y z
N MET A 1 5.90 18.04 27.78
CA MET A 1 5.31 18.60 26.54
C MET A 1 6.44 19.06 25.64
N PHE A 2 6.53 18.62 24.37
CA PHE A 2 7.61 19.05 23.47
C PHE A 2 7.47 20.53 23.10
N LYS A 3 8.60 21.24 22.91
CA LYS A 3 8.62 22.63 22.45
C LYS A 3 7.91 22.75 21.09
N GLN A 4 7.02 23.72 20.93
CA GLN A 4 6.30 23.95 19.68
C GLN A 4 7.29 24.18 18.52
N ALA A 5 6.95 23.69 17.32
CA ALA A 5 7.81 23.71 16.12
C ALA A 5 9.17 22.97 16.24
N SER A 6 9.39 22.19 17.32
CA SER A 6 10.52 21.28 17.41
C SER A 6 10.30 20.01 16.56
N PHE A 7 11.41 19.38 16.15
CA PHE A 7 11.36 18.10 15.43
C PHE A 7 10.53 17.01 16.14
N PRO A 8 10.72 16.72 17.45
CA PRO A 8 9.93 15.70 18.12
C PRO A 8 8.45 16.08 18.26
N TRP A 9 8.13 17.37 18.38
CA TRP A 9 6.73 17.84 18.38
C TRP A 9 6.05 17.57 17.04
N LEU A 10 6.70 17.91 15.93
CA LEU A 10 6.20 17.63 14.57
C LEU A 10 6.07 16.13 14.32
N LEU A 11 7.07 15.34 14.71
CA LEU A 11 7.05 13.89 14.56
C LEU A 11 5.90 13.24 15.34
N ALA A 12 5.70 13.64 16.60
CA ALA A 12 4.58 13.15 17.40
C ALA A 12 3.23 13.49 16.76
N HIS A 13 3.10 14.69 16.18
CA HIS A 13 1.89 15.08 15.46
C HIS A 13 1.68 14.23 14.20
N GLU A 14 2.73 14.00 13.40
CA GLU A 14 2.66 13.17 12.21
C GLU A 14 2.27 11.72 12.55
N ILE A 15 2.87 11.12 13.58
CA ILE A 15 2.51 9.78 14.05
C ILE A 15 1.06 9.75 14.54
N LYS A 16 0.60 10.76 15.27
CA LYS A 16 -0.80 10.86 15.72
C LYS A 16 -1.75 10.99 14.54
N LEU A 17 -1.36 11.68 13.49
CA LEU A 17 -2.14 11.84 12.27
C LEU A 17 -2.19 10.54 11.46
N LEU A 18 -1.07 9.81 11.35
CA LEU A 18 -1.01 8.46 10.77
C LEU A 18 -1.90 7.48 11.54
N TRP A 19 -1.83 7.53 12.88
CA TRP A 19 -2.70 6.75 13.75
C TRP A 19 -4.16 7.08 13.45
N ARG A 20 -4.59 8.34 13.60
CA ARG A 20 -5.98 8.78 13.34
C ARG A 20 -6.46 8.52 11.91
N GLY A 21 -5.57 8.53 10.93
CA GLY A 21 -5.85 8.23 9.53
C GLY A 21 -6.01 6.74 9.23
N SER A 22 -5.64 5.86 10.16
CA SER A 22 -5.79 4.41 10.02
C SER A 22 -7.28 4.03 9.95
N ILE A 23 -7.60 3.14 9.00
CA ILE A 23 -8.94 2.59 8.80
C ILE A 23 -9.53 2.03 10.10
N LEU A 24 -8.67 1.42 10.93
CA LEU A 24 -9.08 0.81 12.20
C LEU A 24 -9.73 1.85 13.16
N LEU A 25 -9.21 3.08 13.21
CA LEU A 25 -9.74 4.18 14.03
C LEU A 25 -10.98 4.85 13.44
N ARG A 26 -11.13 4.81 12.11
CA ARG A 26 -12.33 5.32 11.44
C ARG A 26 -13.55 4.44 11.66
N THR A 27 -13.37 3.13 11.86
CA THR A 27 -14.47 2.16 11.90
C THR A 27 -15.06 1.94 13.29
N SER A 28 -14.26 2.02 14.37
CA SER A 28 -14.74 1.78 15.74
C SER A 28 -13.95 2.55 16.78
N LYS A 29 -14.60 2.91 17.91
CA LYS A 29 -13.90 3.43 19.10
C LYS A 29 -12.97 2.37 19.74
N TYR A 30 -13.20 1.08 19.47
CA TYR A 30 -12.48 -0.06 20.05
C TYR A 30 -11.44 -0.68 19.11
N VAL A 31 -10.60 0.17 18.54
CA VAL A 31 -9.57 -0.13 17.54
C VAL A 31 -8.60 -1.21 17.97
N LEU A 32 -8.31 -1.28 19.27
CA LEU A 32 -7.42 -2.27 19.85
C LEU A 32 -7.95 -3.69 19.68
N VAL A 33 -9.27 -3.90 19.75
CA VAL A 33 -9.87 -5.24 19.67
C VAL A 33 -9.56 -5.94 18.34
N PRO A 34 -9.86 -5.36 17.15
CA PRO A 34 -9.53 -6.00 15.88
C PRO A 34 -8.02 -6.10 15.66
N VAL A 35 -7.22 -5.12 16.12
CA VAL A 35 -5.75 -5.19 16.00
C VAL A 35 -5.19 -6.37 16.80
N ILE A 36 -5.63 -6.54 18.04
CA ILE A 36 -5.22 -7.64 18.92
C ILE A 36 -5.69 -8.96 18.32
N ALA A 37 -6.96 -9.06 17.90
CA ALA A 37 -7.50 -10.27 17.30
C ALA A 37 -6.72 -10.71 16.06
N VAL A 38 -6.45 -9.78 15.14
CA VAL A 38 -5.64 -10.03 13.93
C VAL A 38 -4.22 -10.46 14.31
N SER A 39 -3.59 -9.77 15.27
CA SER A 39 -2.24 -10.11 15.73
C SER A 39 -2.17 -11.51 16.34
N LEU A 40 -3.18 -11.90 17.13
CA LEU A 40 -3.28 -13.25 17.71
C LEU A 40 -3.47 -14.32 16.64
N ILE A 41 -4.30 -14.07 15.63
CA ILE A 41 -4.49 -14.99 14.50
C ILE A 41 -3.17 -15.18 13.74
N PHE A 42 -2.46 -14.09 13.42
CA PHE A 42 -1.16 -14.17 12.76
C PHE A 42 -0.13 -14.90 13.63
N GLN A 43 -0.12 -14.67 14.94
CA GLN A 43 0.78 -15.36 15.86
C GLN A 43 0.47 -16.87 15.93
N ALA A 44 -0.80 -17.26 15.97
CA ALA A 44 -1.20 -18.67 15.97
C ALA A 44 -0.77 -19.37 14.67
N ILE A 45 -0.99 -18.72 13.51
CA ILE A 45 -0.55 -19.23 12.21
C ILE A 45 0.98 -19.36 12.18
N ALA A 46 1.71 -18.36 12.67
CA ALA A 46 3.16 -18.38 12.73
C ALA A 46 3.70 -19.54 13.58
N LEU A 47 3.08 -19.81 14.74
CA LEU A 47 3.44 -20.95 15.59
C LEU A 47 3.21 -22.29 14.87
N LEU A 48 2.10 -22.44 14.14
CA LEU A 48 1.82 -23.64 13.34
C LEU A 48 2.85 -23.83 12.23
N ILE A 49 3.21 -22.74 11.53
CA ILE A 49 4.23 -22.77 10.47
C ILE A 49 5.58 -23.20 11.04
N VAL A 50 6.04 -22.59 12.14
CA VAL A 50 7.34 -22.92 12.72
C VAL A 50 7.36 -24.36 13.25
N LYS A 51 6.29 -24.81 13.91
CA LYS A 51 6.15 -26.21 14.35
C LYS A 51 6.24 -27.19 13.18
N TYR A 52 5.63 -26.87 12.04
CA TYR A 52 5.75 -27.67 10.83
C TYR A 52 7.17 -27.62 10.25
N LEU A 53 7.83 -26.46 10.25
CA LEU A 53 9.19 -26.32 9.74
C LEU A 53 10.24 -27.04 10.61
N GLN A 54 9.99 -27.23 11.91
CA GLN A 54 10.91 -27.98 12.78
C GLN A 54 11.08 -29.45 12.38
N THR A 55 10.11 -30.03 11.66
CA THR A 55 10.26 -31.41 11.14
C THR A 55 11.10 -31.47 9.87
N GLN A 56 11.50 -30.32 9.32
CA GLN A 56 12.26 -30.19 8.07
C GLN A 56 13.66 -29.67 8.36
N THR A 57 14.70 -30.41 7.95
CA THR A 57 16.09 -29.92 8.01
C THR A 57 16.37 -29.02 6.81
N LEU A 58 16.16 -27.71 6.97
CA LEU A 58 16.50 -26.72 5.94
C LEU A 58 17.99 -26.35 6.01
N SER A 59 18.70 -26.49 4.89
CA SER A 59 20.11 -26.11 4.84
C SER A 59 20.28 -24.57 4.85
N PRO A 60 21.38 -24.03 5.42
CA PRO A 60 21.60 -22.58 5.49
C PRO A 60 21.53 -21.84 4.14
N PRO A 61 22.05 -22.38 3.01
CA PRO A 61 21.93 -21.72 1.71
C PRO A 61 20.48 -21.57 1.24
N ILE A 62 19.61 -22.55 1.55
CA ILE A 62 18.18 -22.47 1.22
C ILE A 62 17.52 -21.34 2.02
N LEU A 63 17.84 -21.22 3.31
CA LEU A 63 17.32 -20.16 4.17
C LEU A 63 17.75 -18.77 3.69
N ILE A 64 19.02 -18.60 3.32
CA ILE A 64 19.54 -17.33 2.76
C ILE A 64 18.82 -16.98 1.46
N LEU A 65 18.64 -17.94 0.56
CA LEU A 65 17.96 -17.72 -0.71
C LEU A 65 16.49 -17.31 -0.49
N ILE A 66 15.75 -18.06 0.35
CA ILE A 66 14.35 -17.76 0.68
C ILE A 66 14.24 -16.38 1.32
N ALA A 67 15.09 -16.07 2.31
CA ALA A 67 15.11 -14.76 2.96
C ALA A 67 15.39 -13.63 1.96
N ASN A 68 16.33 -13.82 1.04
CA ASN A 68 16.67 -12.80 0.04
C ASN A 68 15.51 -12.54 -0.92
N ILE A 69 14.88 -13.59 -1.45
CA ILE A 69 13.73 -13.46 -2.35
C ILE A 69 12.59 -12.73 -1.65
N ASN A 70 12.30 -13.10 -0.40
CA ASN A 70 11.26 -12.45 0.40
C ASN A 70 11.59 -10.97 0.66
N LEU A 71 12.85 -10.62 0.95
CA LEU A 71 13.27 -9.24 1.13
C LEU A 71 13.16 -8.42 -0.16
N ILE A 72 13.60 -8.97 -1.30
CA ILE A 72 13.47 -8.32 -2.61
C ILE A 72 11.99 -8.09 -2.93
N PHE A 73 11.18 -9.13 -2.76
CA PHE A 73 9.73 -9.07 -2.96
C PHE A 73 9.08 -7.99 -2.08
N LEU A 74 9.39 -8.01 -0.78
CA LEU A 74 8.86 -7.07 0.20
C LEU A 74 9.34 -5.64 -0.09
N SER A 75 10.60 -5.48 -0.53
CA SER A 75 11.13 -4.17 -0.94
C SER A 75 10.38 -3.57 -2.13
N GLY A 76 9.98 -4.40 -3.11
CA GLY A 76 9.18 -3.95 -4.25
C GLY A 76 7.80 -3.46 -3.83
N LEU A 77 7.12 -4.21 -2.95
CA LEU A 77 5.82 -3.81 -2.38
C LEU A 77 5.93 -2.55 -1.52
N MET A 78 6.97 -2.46 -0.69
CA MET A 78 7.26 -1.26 0.09
C MET A 78 7.52 -0.05 -0.82
N LEU A 79 8.24 -0.22 -1.94
CA LEU A 79 8.60 0.86 -2.85
C LEU A 79 7.35 1.42 -3.54
N SER A 80 6.51 0.53 -4.05
CA SER A 80 5.20 0.88 -4.61
C SER A 80 4.39 1.72 -3.61
N ARG A 81 4.26 1.24 -2.36
CA ARG A 81 3.51 1.95 -1.31
C ARG A 81 4.15 3.29 -0.93
N ALA A 82 5.47 3.31 -0.79
CA ALA A 82 6.23 4.50 -0.41
C ALA A 82 6.15 5.60 -1.48
N MET A 83 6.16 5.27 -2.77
CA MET A 83 6.00 6.24 -3.86
C MET A 83 4.65 6.94 -3.79
N THR A 84 3.56 6.19 -3.69
CA THR A 84 2.21 6.76 -3.57
C THR A 84 2.10 7.62 -2.31
N SER A 85 2.58 7.10 -1.18
CA SER A 85 2.54 7.83 0.09
C SER A 85 3.39 9.10 0.09
N ALA A 86 4.56 9.09 -0.58
CA ALA A 86 5.40 10.26 -0.71
C ALA A 86 4.71 11.35 -1.53
N ILE A 87 4.06 11.01 -2.64
CA ILE A 87 3.30 12.00 -3.43
C ILE A 87 2.18 12.61 -2.59
N ASP A 88 1.46 11.78 -1.84
CA ASP A 88 0.33 12.24 -1.06
C ASP A 88 0.76 13.18 0.08
N VAL A 89 1.73 12.73 0.86
CA VAL A 89 2.25 13.48 2.01
C VAL A 89 2.95 14.76 1.56
N LEU A 90 3.65 14.75 0.42
CA LEU A 90 4.38 15.93 -0.06
C LEU A 90 3.47 16.95 -0.75
N TYR A 91 2.53 16.50 -1.60
CA TYR A 91 1.86 17.38 -2.58
C TYR A 91 0.34 17.32 -2.58
N SER A 92 -0.31 16.34 -1.93
CA SER A 92 -1.79 16.23 -1.97
C SER A 92 -2.49 16.66 -0.68
N ARG A 93 -1.77 16.63 0.44
CA ARG A 93 -2.33 16.86 1.78
C ARG A 93 -2.69 18.33 2.06
N GLY A 94 -2.20 19.28 1.26
CA GLY A 94 -2.56 20.71 1.35
C GLY A 94 -2.07 21.44 2.61
N ASP A 95 -1.35 20.76 3.50
CA ASP A 95 -0.75 21.30 4.72
C ASP A 95 0.69 21.81 4.51
N ALA A 96 1.34 21.38 3.43
CA ALA A 96 2.73 21.71 3.13
C ALA A 96 2.95 23.21 3.00
N ASP A 97 2.03 23.91 2.34
CA ASP A 97 2.14 25.34 2.07
C ASP A 97 2.03 26.16 3.36
N PHE A 98 1.12 25.77 4.25
CA PHE A 98 0.99 26.37 5.58
C PHE A 98 2.23 26.10 6.45
N LEU A 99 2.80 24.90 6.38
CA LEU A 99 4.01 24.56 7.13
C LEU A 99 5.24 25.31 6.60
N LEU A 100 5.34 25.54 5.29
CA LEU A 100 6.43 26.30 4.68
C LEU A 100 6.27 27.82 4.86
N ALA A 101 5.04 28.32 5.04
CA ALA A 101 4.79 29.70 5.45
C ALA A 101 5.17 29.97 6.92
N SER A 102 5.26 28.93 7.75
CA SER A 102 5.74 29.03 9.13
C SER A 102 7.28 29.04 9.20
N PRO A 103 7.90 29.62 10.24
CA PRO A 103 9.37 29.72 10.37
C PRO A 103 10.03 28.38 10.75
N ILE A 104 9.72 27.31 10.00
CA ILE A 104 10.25 25.96 10.18
C ILE A 104 11.14 25.62 8.99
N LYS A 105 12.37 25.16 9.27
CA LYS A 105 13.31 24.74 8.22
C LYS A 105 12.68 23.60 7.38
N PRO A 106 12.62 23.70 6.03
CA PRO A 106 12.01 22.69 5.16
C PRO A 106 12.54 21.27 5.38
N ILE A 107 13.82 21.14 5.70
CA ILE A 107 14.45 19.85 5.97
C ILE A 107 13.83 19.11 7.17
N ARG A 108 13.34 19.82 8.20
CA ARG A 108 12.68 19.20 9.35
C ARG A 108 11.32 18.64 8.95
N ILE A 109 10.57 19.37 8.11
CA ILE A 109 9.28 18.94 7.58
C ILE A 109 9.49 17.69 6.71
N LEU A 110 10.47 17.72 5.81
CA LEU A 110 10.81 16.58 4.96
C LEU A 110 11.23 15.36 5.79
N ALA A 111 12.10 15.53 6.80
CA ALA A 111 12.54 14.45 7.67
C ALA A 111 11.37 13.79 8.41
N VAL A 112 10.48 14.58 9.01
CA VAL A 112 9.29 14.07 9.71
C VAL A 112 8.39 13.29 8.76
N ARG A 113 8.18 13.81 7.54
CA ARG A 113 7.38 13.14 6.51
C ARG A 113 8.01 11.84 6.04
N MET A 114 9.32 11.82 5.79
CA MET A 114 10.04 10.60 5.42
C MET A 114 9.95 9.53 6.52
N ILE A 115 10.12 9.91 7.79
CA ILE A 115 10.01 8.98 8.92
C ILE A 115 8.56 8.48 9.07
N GLY A 116 7.57 9.36 8.94
CA GLY A 116 6.16 8.98 8.99
C GLY A 116 5.80 7.98 7.88
N VAL A 117 6.25 8.22 6.65
CA VAL A 117 6.06 7.29 5.53
C VAL A 117 6.78 5.97 5.80
N ALA A 118 8.05 5.99 6.21
CA ALA A 118 8.81 4.79 6.50
C ALA A 118 8.14 3.93 7.60
N ALA A 119 7.65 4.57 8.66
CA ALA A 119 6.89 3.89 9.72
C ALA A 119 5.58 3.29 9.19
N SER A 120 4.82 4.04 8.38
CA SER A 120 3.56 3.55 7.81
C SER A 120 3.76 2.38 6.84
N VAL A 121 4.88 2.38 6.11
CA VAL A 121 5.27 1.32 5.17
C VAL A 121 5.80 0.11 5.93
N ALA A 122 6.59 0.29 7.00
CA ALA A 122 7.10 -0.79 7.83
C ALA A 122 6.01 -1.50 8.63
N ALA A 123 5.04 -0.77 9.18
CA ALA A 123 4.05 -1.29 10.12
C ALA A 123 3.33 -2.59 9.72
N PRO A 124 2.73 -2.73 8.51
CA PRO A 124 2.05 -3.97 8.12
C PRO A 124 3.01 -5.16 7.99
N TRP A 125 4.23 -4.91 7.51
CA TRP A 125 5.26 -5.93 7.35
C TRP A 125 5.87 -6.35 8.68
N LEU A 126 6.05 -5.41 9.59
CA LEU A 126 6.43 -5.68 10.97
C LEU A 126 5.37 -6.54 11.65
N LEU A 127 4.07 -6.25 11.50
CA LEU A 127 3.02 -7.06 12.12
C LEU A 127 3.11 -8.53 11.68
N LEU A 128 3.34 -8.77 10.38
CA LEU A 128 3.44 -10.11 9.82
C LEU A 128 4.75 -10.81 10.19
N ALA A 129 5.89 -10.12 10.04
CA ALA A 129 7.20 -10.68 10.32
C ALA A 129 7.48 -10.82 11.82
N ALA A 130 6.95 -9.94 12.67
CA ALA A 130 7.04 -10.04 14.12
C ALA A 130 6.37 -11.32 14.60
N ALA A 131 5.21 -11.70 14.06
CA ALA A 131 4.54 -12.93 14.42
C ALA A 131 5.44 -14.16 14.17
N LEU A 132 6.08 -14.20 12.99
CA LEU A 132 7.02 -15.26 12.63
C LEU A 132 8.32 -15.21 13.44
N ALA A 133 8.89 -14.02 13.66
CA ALA A 133 10.09 -13.81 14.45
C ALA A 133 9.88 -14.25 15.92
N ASN A 134 8.74 -13.90 16.51
CA ASN A 134 8.35 -14.32 17.85
C ASN A 134 8.19 -15.83 17.93
N ALA A 135 7.53 -16.45 16.94
CA ALA A 135 7.39 -17.90 16.88
C ALA A 135 8.77 -18.57 16.80
N LEU A 136 9.65 -18.14 15.90
CA LEU A 136 11.02 -18.66 15.79
C LEU A 136 11.83 -18.48 17.07
N ALA A 137 11.70 -17.33 17.74
CA ALA A 137 12.36 -17.05 19.01
C ALA A 137 11.87 -17.98 20.13
N LEU A 138 10.56 -18.23 20.22
CA LEU A 138 9.98 -19.19 21.18
C LEU A 138 10.48 -20.62 20.98
N PHE A 139 10.80 -20.97 19.74
CA PHE A 139 11.36 -22.27 19.37
C PHE A 139 12.91 -22.30 19.37
N GLY A 140 13.57 -21.32 19.99
CA GLY A 140 15.00 -21.30 20.25
C GLY A 140 15.86 -20.50 19.26
N ASN A 141 15.26 -19.94 18.20
CA ASN A 141 15.98 -19.11 17.23
C ASN A 141 15.82 -17.61 17.56
N LEU A 142 16.61 -17.12 18.52
CA LEU A 142 16.61 -15.71 18.93
C LEU A 142 17.10 -14.76 17.83
N GLN A 143 17.88 -15.26 16.87
CA GLN A 143 18.41 -14.44 15.77
C GLN A 143 17.28 -13.91 14.87
N ALA A 144 16.13 -14.61 14.82
CA ALA A 144 14.95 -14.15 14.10
C ALA A 144 14.41 -12.79 14.60
N LEU A 145 14.73 -12.37 15.83
CA LEU A 145 14.36 -11.06 16.36
C LEU A 145 15.05 -9.90 15.61
N ALA A 146 16.09 -10.17 14.82
CA ALA A 146 16.68 -9.17 13.93
C ALA A 146 15.66 -8.56 12.96
N ALA A 147 14.57 -9.28 12.62
CA ALA A 147 13.49 -8.76 11.79
C ALA A 147 12.88 -7.44 12.32
N TYR A 148 12.85 -7.24 13.64
CA TYR A 148 12.36 -5.99 14.26
C TYR A 148 13.20 -4.77 13.90
N ILE A 149 14.46 -4.95 13.54
CA ILE A 149 15.39 -3.87 13.16
C ILE A 149 15.52 -3.79 11.64
N ILE A 150 15.69 -4.95 10.99
CA ILE A 150 15.99 -5.01 9.56
C ILE A 150 14.80 -4.55 8.71
N ILE A 151 13.55 -4.87 9.08
CA ILE A 151 12.38 -4.46 8.31
C ILE A 151 12.18 -2.93 8.34
N PRO A 152 12.26 -2.24 9.49
CA PRO A 152 12.24 -0.78 9.52
C PRO A 152 13.39 -0.14 8.74
N MET A 153 14.60 -0.70 8.80
CA MET A 153 15.73 -0.18 8.04
C MET A 153 15.54 -0.34 6.52
N LEU A 154 15.01 -1.49 6.10
CA LEU A 154 14.61 -1.70 4.70
C LEU A 154 13.50 -0.71 4.30
N ALA A 155 12.50 -0.48 5.15
CA ALA A 155 11.44 0.50 4.90
C ALA A 155 12.01 1.92 4.77
N ALA A 156 12.97 2.30 5.61
CA ALA A 156 13.65 3.58 5.55
C ALA A 156 14.43 3.73 4.23
N LEU A 157 15.21 2.72 3.84
CA LEU A 157 15.92 2.69 2.57
C LEU A 157 14.97 2.87 1.38
N VAL A 158 13.91 2.06 1.33
CA VAL A 158 12.92 2.09 0.27
C VAL A 158 12.17 3.43 0.23
N THR A 159 11.88 4.01 1.40
CA THR A 159 11.26 5.34 1.50
C THR A 159 12.21 6.42 1.00
N ALA A 160 13.50 6.34 1.30
CA ALA A 160 14.49 7.28 0.78
C ALA A 160 14.54 7.23 -0.76
N LEU A 161 14.59 6.02 -1.34
CA LEU A 161 14.54 5.85 -2.80
C LEU A 161 13.23 6.36 -3.42
N ALA A 162 12.11 6.19 -2.69
CA ALA A 162 10.82 6.71 -3.11
C ALA A 162 10.80 8.23 -3.15
N PHE A 163 11.24 8.89 -2.08
CA PHE A 163 11.33 10.35 -2.02
C PHE A 163 12.30 10.91 -3.05
N LEU A 164 13.45 10.26 -3.25
CA LEU A 164 14.42 10.61 -4.29
C LEU A 164 13.73 10.65 -5.66
N SER A 165 13.00 9.58 -6.00
CA SER A 165 12.33 9.44 -7.29
C SER A 165 11.18 10.44 -7.43
N VAL A 166 10.32 10.55 -6.42
CA VAL A 166 9.14 11.42 -6.44
C VAL A 166 9.53 12.89 -6.55
N VAL A 167 10.45 13.36 -5.70
CA VAL A 167 10.89 14.77 -5.74
C VAL A 167 11.57 15.07 -7.09
N SER A 168 12.40 14.16 -7.59
CA SER A 168 13.04 14.32 -8.91
C SER A 168 12.02 14.35 -10.06
N LEU A 169 10.99 13.53 -9.99
CA LEU A 169 9.98 13.42 -11.03
C LEU A 169 9.03 14.61 -11.03
N VAL A 170 8.62 15.07 -9.84
CA VAL A 170 7.77 16.26 -9.69
C VAL A 170 8.50 17.50 -10.19
N ALA A 171 9.78 17.66 -9.85
CA ALA A 171 10.60 18.77 -10.33
C ALA A 171 10.69 18.82 -11.87
N ARG A 172 10.62 17.67 -12.56
CA ARG A 172 10.73 17.58 -14.03
C ARG A 172 9.39 17.64 -14.76
N THR A 173 8.33 17.07 -14.19
CA THR A 173 7.07 16.79 -14.91
C THR A 173 5.82 17.38 -14.27
N GLY A 174 5.94 17.93 -13.06
CA GLY A 174 4.82 18.41 -12.24
C GLY A 174 4.10 17.30 -11.45
N PRO A 175 3.32 17.68 -10.43
CA PRO A 175 2.74 16.74 -9.45
C PRO A 175 1.69 15.79 -10.05
N ALA A 176 0.93 16.22 -11.06
CA ALA A 176 -0.11 15.38 -11.68
C ALA A 176 0.49 14.19 -12.45
N LYS A 177 1.53 14.44 -13.26
CA LYS A 177 2.20 13.38 -14.04
C LYS A 177 3.00 12.44 -13.15
N ALA A 178 3.67 12.98 -12.12
CA ALA A 178 4.37 12.16 -11.13
C ALA A 178 3.41 11.21 -10.40
N ARG A 179 2.19 11.68 -10.09
CA ARG A 179 1.14 10.83 -9.50
C ARG A 179 0.78 9.67 -10.41
N LEU A 180 0.52 9.92 -11.69
CA LEU A 180 0.22 8.86 -12.66
C LEU A 180 1.34 7.83 -12.70
N PHE A 181 2.60 8.27 -12.78
CA PHE A 181 3.76 7.39 -12.82
C PHE A 181 3.92 6.52 -11.57
N ALA A 182 3.75 7.09 -10.36
CA ALA A 182 3.80 6.29 -9.13
C ALA A 182 2.72 5.22 -9.07
N HIS A 183 1.51 5.53 -9.56
CA HIS A 183 0.44 4.53 -9.66
C HIS A 183 0.75 3.46 -10.72
N SER A 184 1.39 3.84 -11.84
CA SER A 184 1.85 2.88 -12.85
C SER A 184 2.91 1.93 -12.30
N ILE A 185 3.86 2.42 -11.48
CA ILE A 185 4.82 1.55 -10.78
C ILE A 185 4.09 0.58 -9.85
N ALA A 186 3.13 1.08 -9.07
CA ALA A 186 2.37 0.23 -8.17
C ALA A 186 1.64 -0.89 -8.93
N LEU A 187 1.03 -0.55 -10.06
CA LEU A 187 0.40 -1.49 -10.98
C LEU A 187 1.38 -2.54 -11.50
N PHE A 188 2.52 -2.08 -12.02
CA PHE A 188 3.53 -2.96 -12.59
C PHE A 188 4.07 -3.93 -11.54
N VAL A 189 4.38 -3.45 -10.34
CA VAL A 189 4.85 -4.29 -9.23
C VAL A 189 3.79 -5.33 -8.85
N GLY A 190 2.52 -4.94 -8.73
CA GLY A 190 1.42 -5.87 -8.42
C GLY A 190 1.25 -6.98 -9.46
N VAL A 191 1.26 -6.61 -10.75
CA VAL A 191 1.17 -7.58 -11.88
C VAL A 191 2.37 -8.50 -11.91
N PHE A 192 3.57 -7.94 -11.76
CA PHE A 192 4.81 -8.68 -11.80
C PHE A 192 4.86 -9.72 -10.68
N ILE A 193 4.49 -9.33 -9.47
CA ILE A 193 4.36 -10.23 -8.31
C ILE A 193 3.34 -11.33 -8.57
N PHE A 194 2.17 -10.97 -9.12
CA PHE A 194 1.16 -11.95 -9.47
C PHE A 194 1.71 -12.96 -10.50
N ALA A 195 2.30 -12.46 -11.58
CA ALA A 195 2.88 -13.29 -12.64
C ALA A 195 3.99 -14.22 -12.11
N LEU A 196 4.88 -13.72 -11.26
CA LEU A 196 5.92 -14.53 -10.60
C LEU A 196 5.33 -15.63 -9.71
N GLY A 197 4.28 -15.32 -8.94
CA GLY A 197 3.58 -16.32 -8.15
C GLY A 197 2.93 -17.42 -8.99
N GLN A 198 2.62 -17.14 -10.26
CA GLN A 198 2.09 -18.12 -11.22
C GLN A 198 3.16 -18.87 -12.01
N ALA A 199 4.41 -18.37 -12.04
CA ALA A 199 5.48 -18.94 -12.84
C ALA A 199 5.69 -20.46 -12.62
N PRO A 200 5.57 -21.02 -11.40
CA PRO A 200 5.74 -22.45 -11.18
C PRO A 200 4.75 -23.37 -11.93
N ARG A 201 3.67 -22.81 -12.47
CA ARG A 201 2.62 -23.56 -13.18
C ARG A 201 2.89 -23.70 -14.67
N TYR A 202 3.57 -22.71 -15.25
CA TYR A 202 3.85 -22.66 -16.69
C TYR A 202 5.24 -23.20 -17.03
N ILE A 203 6.12 -23.26 -16.04
CA ILE A 203 7.50 -23.71 -16.22
C ILE A 203 7.61 -25.14 -15.68
N ALA A 204 8.23 -26.03 -16.46
CA ALA A 204 8.48 -27.40 -16.05
C ALA A 204 9.25 -27.46 -14.71
N PRO A 205 8.90 -28.36 -13.77
CA PRO A 205 9.56 -28.45 -12.46
C PRO A 205 11.08 -28.62 -12.54
N ALA A 206 11.58 -29.34 -13.55
CA ALA A 206 13.01 -29.52 -13.79
C ALA A 206 13.74 -28.20 -14.09
N ASN A 207 13.14 -27.33 -14.92
CA ASN A 207 13.72 -26.04 -15.29
C ASN A 207 13.69 -25.07 -14.12
N LEU A 208 12.60 -25.08 -13.33
CA LEU A 208 12.53 -24.31 -12.08
C LEU A 208 13.60 -24.76 -11.09
N ARG A 209 13.77 -26.08 -10.92
CA ARG A 209 14.80 -26.62 -10.02
C ARG A 209 16.20 -26.23 -10.49
N ALA A 210 16.49 -26.30 -11.79
CA ALA A 210 17.77 -25.87 -12.36
C ALA A 210 18.00 -24.37 -12.12
N LEU A 211 16.98 -23.53 -12.31
CA LEU A 211 17.02 -22.11 -12.03
C LEU A 211 17.28 -21.84 -10.54
N TRP A 212 16.59 -22.54 -9.63
CA TRP A 212 16.80 -22.40 -8.19
C TRP A 212 18.21 -22.80 -7.77
N LEU A 213 18.74 -23.89 -8.32
CA LEU A 213 20.11 -24.34 -8.07
C LEU A 213 21.14 -23.33 -8.59
N ALA A 214 20.89 -22.68 -9.72
CA ALA A 214 21.77 -21.65 -10.27
C ALA A 214 21.84 -20.38 -9.40
N PHE A 215 20.73 -20.02 -8.73
CA PHE A 215 20.68 -18.89 -7.79
C PHE A 215 21.10 -19.25 -6.36
N MET A 216 21.35 -20.53 -6.07
CA MET A 216 21.65 -20.98 -4.73
C MET A 216 23.03 -20.46 -4.28
N PRO A 217 23.17 -19.92 -3.05
CA PRO A 217 24.48 -19.52 -2.54
C PRO A 217 25.40 -20.74 -2.43
N ASN A 218 26.53 -20.71 -3.15
CA ASN A 218 27.58 -21.71 -3.05
C ASN A 218 28.65 -21.27 -2.02
N ALA A 219 29.51 -22.19 -1.58
CA ALA A 219 30.54 -21.92 -0.58
C ALA A 219 31.45 -20.72 -0.94
N SER A 220 31.72 -20.47 -2.22
CA SER A 220 32.50 -19.33 -2.70
C SER A 220 31.75 -18.00 -2.71
N ASN A 221 30.41 -18.02 -2.79
CA ASN A 221 29.57 -16.83 -3.02
C ASN A 221 28.68 -16.48 -1.81
N ILE A 222 28.66 -17.32 -0.77
CA ILE A 222 27.82 -17.11 0.42
C ILE A 222 28.12 -15.79 1.16
N ASN A 223 29.32 -15.24 0.94
CA ASN A 223 29.80 -13.97 1.49
C ASN A 223 29.64 -12.76 0.56
N ALA A 224 29.06 -12.91 -0.62
CA ALA A 224 28.88 -11.77 -1.51
C ALA A 224 27.85 -10.77 -0.99
N ALA A 225 28.03 -9.50 -1.40
CA ALA A 225 27.21 -8.37 -0.97
C ALA A 225 25.71 -8.54 -1.28
N ILE A 226 25.35 -9.32 -2.32
CA ILE A 226 23.96 -9.57 -2.70
C ILE A 226 23.17 -10.35 -1.63
N TRP A 227 23.86 -11.10 -0.76
CA TRP A 227 23.26 -11.89 0.30
C TRP A 227 23.25 -11.17 1.66
N PHE A 228 23.89 -10.00 1.77
CA PHE A 228 23.97 -9.25 3.03
C PHE A 228 22.60 -8.92 3.64
N PRO A 229 21.57 -8.47 2.88
CA PRO A 229 20.25 -8.21 3.47
C PRO A 229 19.61 -9.47 4.05
N ALA A 230 19.75 -10.61 3.37
CA ALA A 230 19.20 -11.87 3.82
C ALA A 230 19.90 -12.38 5.09
N ARG A 231 21.23 -12.30 5.14
CA ARG A 231 22.03 -12.67 6.32
C ARG A 231 21.75 -11.75 7.51
N ALA A 232 21.54 -10.46 7.25
CA ALA A 232 21.10 -9.50 8.24
C ALA A 232 19.73 -9.88 8.84
N LEU A 233 18.76 -10.27 7.99
CA LEU A 233 17.43 -10.70 8.45
C LEU A 233 17.49 -12.01 9.26
N LEU A 234 18.38 -12.93 8.88
CA LEU A 234 18.65 -14.16 9.62
C LEU A 234 19.39 -13.91 10.94
N GLY A 235 19.78 -12.67 11.23
CA GLY A 235 20.32 -12.23 12.52
C GLY A 235 21.83 -12.37 12.67
N GLU A 236 22.58 -12.44 11.57
CA GLU A 236 24.02 -12.26 11.63
C GLU A 236 24.39 -10.82 11.97
N PHE A 237 25.20 -10.64 13.02
CA PHE A 237 25.50 -9.33 13.59
C PHE A 237 26.20 -8.37 12.62
N ILE A 238 27.27 -8.83 11.95
CA ILE A 238 28.07 -7.97 11.06
C ILE A 238 27.25 -7.51 9.83
N PRO A 239 26.58 -8.41 9.07
CA PRO A 239 25.69 -7.99 7.98
C PRO A 239 24.56 -7.08 8.46
N ALA A 240 23.98 -7.34 9.64
CA ALA A 240 22.91 -6.51 10.19
C ALA A 240 23.36 -5.07 10.47
N VAL A 241 24.51 -4.90 11.14
CA VAL A 241 25.05 -3.56 11.43
C VAL A 241 25.40 -2.83 10.13
N LEU A 242 26.08 -3.50 9.19
CA LEU A 242 26.45 -2.89 7.91
C LEU A 242 25.21 -2.46 7.12
N PHE A 243 24.18 -3.32 7.06
CA PHE A 243 22.91 -2.99 6.41
C PHE A 243 22.25 -1.77 7.05
N CYS A 244 22.17 -1.72 8.39
CA CYS A 244 21.62 -0.58 9.12
C CYS A 244 22.37 0.72 8.81
N VAL A 245 23.71 0.69 8.81
CA VAL A 245 24.55 1.86 8.50
C VAL A 245 24.30 2.33 7.07
N VAL A 246 24.28 1.42 6.10
CA VAL A 246 24.02 1.75 4.69
C VAL A 246 22.62 2.35 4.51
N CYS A 247 21.59 1.75 5.11
CA CYS A 247 20.22 2.27 5.06
C CYS A 247 20.12 3.67 5.68
N ALA A 248 20.71 3.88 6.87
CA ALA A 248 20.72 5.16 7.55
C ALA A 248 21.48 6.23 6.74
N PHE A 249 22.62 5.87 6.17
CA PHE A 249 23.42 6.75 5.33
C PHE A 249 22.66 7.21 4.08
N ILE A 250 22.05 6.27 3.34
CA ILE A 250 21.25 6.60 2.15
C ILE A 250 20.05 7.48 2.53
N PHE A 251 19.35 7.15 3.62
CA PHE A 251 18.23 7.95 4.12
C PHE A 251 18.65 9.39 4.43
N TRP A 252 19.77 9.54 5.15
CA TRP A 252 20.34 10.84 5.48
C TRP A 252 20.79 11.62 4.24
N MET A 253 21.45 10.96 3.29
CA MET A 253 21.92 11.57 2.05
C MET A 253 20.75 12.10 1.20
N VAL A 254 19.68 11.32 1.04
CA VAL A 254 18.47 11.76 0.33
C VAL A 254 17.83 12.97 1.02
N LEU A 255 17.74 12.94 2.35
CA LEU A 255 17.18 14.02 3.14
C LEU A 255 17.93 15.34 2.90
N LEU A 256 19.26 15.32 2.95
CA LEU A 256 20.09 16.51 2.74
C LEU A 256 20.01 17.03 1.30
N THR A 257 20.07 16.13 0.31
CA THR A 257 20.13 16.52 -1.10
C THR A 257 18.80 16.99 -1.68
N ARG A 258 17.66 16.48 -1.18
CA ARG A 258 16.34 16.75 -1.75
C ARG A 258 15.50 17.77 -0.98
N ALA A 259 15.98 18.27 0.16
CA ALA A 259 15.26 19.26 0.96
C ALA A 259 14.89 20.55 0.21
N ARG A 260 15.81 21.06 -0.64
CA ARG A 260 15.57 22.28 -1.43
C ARG A 260 14.53 22.05 -2.53
N GLN A 261 14.72 21.00 -3.33
CA GLN A 261 13.80 20.64 -4.41
C GLN A 261 12.39 20.30 -3.91
N PHE A 262 12.28 19.77 -2.70
CA PHE A 262 10.99 19.61 -2.03
C PHE A 262 10.29 20.95 -1.78
N ALA A 263 10.99 21.94 -1.24
CA ALA A 263 10.43 23.27 -0.98
C ALA A 263 10.00 23.97 -2.29
N ASP A 264 10.82 23.90 -3.33
CA ASP A 264 10.50 24.50 -4.63
C ASP A 264 9.31 23.79 -5.32
N GLY A 265 9.26 22.46 -5.23
CA GLY A 265 8.19 21.65 -5.81
C GLY A 265 6.84 21.81 -5.11
N THR A 266 6.84 22.15 -3.82
CA THR A 266 5.59 22.34 -3.05
C THR A 266 4.95 23.68 -3.35
N ILE A 267 5.74 24.76 -3.38
CA ILE A 267 5.28 26.09 -3.78
C ILE A 267 4.65 26.07 -5.19
N SER A 268 5.26 25.34 -6.12
CA SER A 268 4.69 25.19 -7.47
C SER A 268 3.42 24.34 -7.48
N ALA A 269 3.32 23.29 -6.66
CA ALA A 269 2.10 22.49 -6.52
C ALA A 269 0.94 23.27 -5.91
N ALA A 270 1.21 24.15 -4.94
CA ALA A 270 0.23 25.06 -4.33
C ALA A 270 -0.46 25.94 -5.39
N ALA A 271 0.33 26.49 -6.32
CA ALA A 271 -0.15 27.35 -7.40
C ALA A 271 -1.04 26.60 -8.42
N TYR A 272 -0.89 25.28 -8.55
CA TYR A 272 -1.72 24.45 -9.45
C TYR A 272 -3.12 24.14 -8.88
N GLY A 273 -3.32 24.25 -7.55
CA GLY A 273 -4.62 23.98 -6.92
C GLY A 273 -5.70 25.01 -7.25
N SER A 274 -5.30 26.20 -7.70
CA SER A 274 -6.15 27.34 -8.04
C SER A 274 -6.28 27.54 -9.54
N GLY A 275 -6.72 26.50 -10.26
CA GLY A 275 -7.22 26.70 -11.62
C GLY A 275 -8.41 27.69 -11.59
N PRO A 276 -8.55 28.62 -12.55
CA PRO A 276 -9.61 29.60 -12.53
C PRO A 276 -10.96 28.88 -12.46
N ALA A 277 -11.72 29.16 -11.41
CA ALA A 277 -13.05 28.61 -11.23
C ALA A 277 -13.90 29.03 -12.42
N ARG A 278 -14.14 28.10 -13.35
CA ARG A 278 -15.00 28.35 -14.51
C ARG A 278 -16.40 28.55 -13.97
N ARG A 279 -16.81 29.82 -13.79
CA ARG A 279 -18.18 30.23 -13.41
C ARG A 279 -19.12 29.60 -14.42
N ARG A 280 -19.75 28.49 -14.05
CA ARG A 280 -20.89 27.94 -14.80
C ARG A 280 -22.12 28.73 -14.36
N GLY A 281 -22.87 29.24 -15.34
CA GLY A 281 -24.10 29.99 -15.11
C GLY A 281 -25.08 29.21 -14.23
N GLY A 282 -25.88 29.95 -13.45
CA GLY A 282 -26.82 29.41 -12.47
C GLY A 282 -27.77 28.40 -13.12
N GLY A 283 -27.56 27.12 -12.83
CA GLY A 283 -28.48 26.06 -13.22
C GLY A 283 -29.72 26.07 -12.35
N THR A 284 -30.87 25.74 -12.94
CA THR A 284 -32.11 25.53 -12.19
C THR A 284 -32.02 24.19 -11.44
N PHE A 285 -31.98 24.24 -10.10
CA PHE A 285 -32.03 23.04 -9.26
C PHE A 285 -33.47 22.50 -9.22
N ARG A 286 -33.85 21.70 -10.22
CA ARG A 286 -35.15 21.01 -10.29
C ARG A 286 -35.08 19.52 -9.93
N GLN A 287 -34.09 19.11 -9.14
CA GLN A 287 -33.90 17.71 -8.76
C GLN A 287 -34.11 17.52 -7.25
N HIS A 288 -34.78 16.42 -6.88
CA HIS A 288 -34.89 15.99 -5.49
C HIS A 288 -33.49 15.93 -4.84
N PRO A 289 -33.29 16.36 -3.58
CA PRO A 289 -31.96 16.48 -2.99
C PRO A 289 -31.13 15.19 -3.02
N PHE A 290 -31.79 14.03 -2.92
CA PHE A 290 -31.16 12.72 -3.07
C PHE A 290 -30.62 12.48 -4.50
N ALA A 291 -31.42 12.78 -5.53
CA ALA A 291 -31.01 12.59 -6.92
C ALA A 291 -29.86 13.54 -7.29
N ALA A 292 -29.93 14.79 -6.84
CA ALA A 292 -28.86 15.77 -7.05
C ALA A 292 -27.54 15.35 -6.40
N THR A 293 -27.58 14.85 -5.15
CA THR A 293 -26.40 14.36 -4.44
C THR A 293 -25.86 13.04 -5.02
N MET A 294 -26.73 12.12 -5.44
CA MET A 294 -26.35 10.90 -6.16
C MET A 294 -25.59 11.23 -7.46
N LEU A 295 -26.15 12.13 -8.27
CA LEU A 295 -25.57 12.51 -9.56
C LEU A 295 -24.25 13.28 -9.38
N LYS A 296 -24.16 14.11 -8.34
CA LYS A 296 -22.90 14.73 -7.91
C LYS A 296 -21.85 13.66 -7.63
N ASN A 297 -22.18 12.69 -6.80
CA ASN A 297 -21.24 11.63 -6.37
C ASN A 297 -20.80 10.76 -7.56
N LEU A 298 -21.71 10.41 -8.47
CA LEU A 298 -21.37 9.67 -9.70
C LEU A 298 -20.45 10.49 -10.62
N ARG A 299 -20.70 11.79 -10.79
CA ARG A 299 -19.82 12.67 -11.57
C ARG A 299 -18.45 12.84 -10.90
N LEU A 300 -18.39 12.91 -9.57
CA LEU A 300 -17.14 12.95 -8.81
C LEU A 300 -16.32 11.69 -9.04
N LEU A 301 -16.96 10.52 -9.02
CA LEU A 301 -16.32 9.26 -9.38
C LEU A 301 -15.78 9.32 -10.83
N LEU A 302 -16.62 9.65 -11.81
CA LEU A 302 -16.21 9.70 -13.22
C LEU A 302 -15.08 10.70 -13.50
N ARG A 303 -15.02 11.80 -12.75
CA ARG A 303 -14.01 12.85 -12.94
C ARG A 303 -12.71 12.61 -12.16
N PHE A 304 -12.67 11.62 -11.27
CA PHE A 304 -11.48 11.39 -10.47
C PHE A 304 -10.37 10.78 -11.38
N PRO A 305 -9.26 11.49 -11.61
CA PRO A 305 -8.22 11.04 -12.55
C PRO A 305 -7.55 9.72 -12.11
N GLY A 306 -7.57 9.42 -10.81
CA GLY A 306 -7.11 8.15 -10.27
C GLY A 306 -8.09 6.99 -10.43
N LEU A 307 -9.37 7.24 -10.79
CA LEU A 307 -10.37 6.18 -10.86
C LEU A 307 -10.07 5.23 -12.00
N VAL A 308 -9.55 5.72 -13.13
CA VAL A 308 -9.13 4.88 -14.25
C VAL A 308 -7.92 4.02 -13.84
N THR A 309 -6.85 4.61 -13.33
CA THR A 309 -5.63 3.86 -12.97
C THR A 309 -5.85 2.89 -11.80
N GLN A 310 -6.70 3.25 -10.83
CA GLN A 310 -6.95 2.42 -9.65
C GLN A 310 -8.08 1.41 -9.85
N THR A 311 -9.06 1.70 -10.71
CA THR A 311 -10.00 0.67 -11.19
C THR A 311 -9.29 -0.29 -12.11
N ILE A 312 -8.32 0.17 -12.93
CA ILE A 312 -7.42 -0.72 -13.68
C ILE A 312 -6.58 -1.57 -12.73
N TYR A 313 -6.06 -1.02 -11.63
CA TYR A 313 -5.35 -1.82 -10.61
C TYR A 313 -6.24 -2.89 -9.99
N ARG A 314 -7.49 -2.54 -9.69
CA ARG A 314 -8.48 -3.45 -9.09
C ARG A 314 -9.05 -4.45 -10.10
N SER A 315 -9.13 -4.08 -11.37
CA SER A 315 -9.46 -4.99 -12.46
C SER A 315 -8.27 -5.88 -12.84
N LEU A 316 -7.04 -5.43 -12.61
CA LEU A 316 -5.86 -6.30 -12.68
C LEU A 316 -5.81 -7.30 -11.52
N THR A 317 -6.28 -6.95 -10.32
CA THR A 317 -6.55 -7.96 -9.28
C THR A 317 -7.71 -8.89 -9.62
N LEU A 318 -8.54 -8.55 -10.61
CA LEU A 318 -9.53 -9.47 -11.22
C LEU A 318 -8.90 -10.40 -12.26
N VAL A 319 -7.71 -10.14 -12.81
CA VAL A 319 -7.01 -11.07 -13.73
C VAL A 319 -6.74 -12.45 -13.11
N PRO A 320 -6.27 -12.57 -11.85
CA PRO A 320 -6.23 -13.85 -11.15
C PRO A 320 -7.60 -14.54 -11.15
N VAL A 321 -8.66 -13.77 -10.91
CA VAL A 321 -10.03 -14.28 -10.81
C VAL A 321 -10.52 -14.74 -12.17
N THR A 322 -10.29 -13.99 -13.25
CA THR A 322 -10.66 -14.41 -14.62
C THR A 322 -9.83 -15.61 -15.09
N MET A 323 -8.57 -15.75 -14.67
CA MET A 323 -7.77 -16.95 -14.95
C MET A 323 -8.24 -18.18 -14.17
N ILE A 324 -8.66 -18.02 -12.91
CA ILE A 324 -9.33 -19.07 -12.12
C ILE A 324 -10.67 -19.43 -12.79
N LEU A 325 -11.43 -18.43 -13.26
CA LEU A 325 -12.73 -18.58 -13.90
C LEU A 325 -12.67 -19.22 -15.30
N THR A 326 -11.60 -19.02 -16.06
CA THR A 326 -11.43 -19.65 -17.38
C THR A 326 -10.86 -21.06 -17.29
N GLY A 327 -10.68 -21.61 -16.08
CA GLY A 327 -10.20 -22.98 -15.86
C GLY A 327 -8.72 -23.18 -16.20
N ARG A 328 -7.98 -22.11 -16.52
CA ARG A 328 -6.55 -22.15 -16.85
C ARG A 328 -5.64 -22.18 -15.62
N VAL A 329 -6.24 -22.26 -14.43
CA VAL A 329 -5.58 -22.23 -13.12
C VAL A 329 -6.27 -23.25 -12.21
N ALA A 330 -5.51 -24.21 -11.66
CA ALA A 330 -6.02 -25.29 -10.80
C ALA A 330 -5.77 -25.07 -9.28
N ILE A 331 -5.76 -23.82 -8.79
CA ILE A 331 -5.99 -23.61 -7.34
C ILE A 331 -7.50 -23.49 -7.21
N GLY A 332 -8.11 -24.60 -6.79
CA GLY A 332 -9.55 -24.75 -6.52
C GLY A 332 -10.45 -23.81 -7.30
N THR A 333 -10.80 -24.22 -8.52
CA THR A 333 -11.77 -23.52 -9.39
C THR A 333 -13.21 -23.72 -8.94
N GLY A 334 -13.42 -24.32 -7.77
CA GLY A 334 -14.73 -24.61 -7.23
C GLY A 334 -15.44 -23.32 -6.82
N PRO A 335 -16.79 -23.34 -6.79
CA PRO A 335 -17.60 -22.23 -6.29
C PRO A 335 -17.14 -21.75 -4.90
N SER A 336 -16.61 -22.67 -4.08
CA SER A 336 -16.09 -22.44 -2.72
C SER A 336 -14.96 -21.41 -2.62
N ILE A 337 -14.19 -21.17 -3.68
CA ILE A 337 -13.11 -20.17 -3.68
C ILE A 337 -13.52 -18.91 -4.46
N VAL A 338 -14.27 -19.08 -5.54
CA VAL A 338 -14.69 -18.00 -6.42
C VAL A 338 -15.70 -17.07 -5.71
N LEU A 339 -16.70 -17.62 -5.02
CA LEU A 339 -17.75 -16.84 -4.36
C LEU A 339 -17.18 -15.93 -3.25
N PRO A 340 -16.40 -16.42 -2.27
CA PRO A 340 -15.80 -15.55 -1.25
C PRO A 340 -14.88 -14.48 -1.84
N LEU A 341 -14.17 -14.80 -2.92
CA LEU A 341 -13.28 -13.86 -3.60
C LEU A 341 -14.04 -12.72 -4.29
N LEU A 342 -15.18 -13.02 -4.93
CA LEU A 342 -16.05 -11.99 -5.50
C LEU A 342 -16.66 -11.10 -4.42
N VAL A 343 -17.12 -11.68 -3.31
CA VAL A 343 -17.63 -10.92 -2.17
C VAL A 343 -16.55 -10.00 -1.61
N PHE A 344 -15.33 -10.52 -1.45
CA PHE A 344 -14.18 -9.74 -1.02
C PHE A 344 -13.85 -8.58 -1.97
N LEU A 345 -13.83 -8.82 -3.28
CA LEU A 345 -13.58 -7.81 -4.31
C LEU A 345 -14.67 -6.74 -4.34
N ALA A 346 -15.94 -7.13 -4.26
CA ALA A 346 -17.07 -6.20 -4.18
C ALA A 346 -16.95 -5.32 -2.93
N GLY A 347 -16.65 -5.92 -1.78
CA GLY A 347 -16.40 -5.19 -0.53
C GLY A 347 -15.25 -4.18 -0.66
N GLN A 348 -14.13 -4.59 -1.26
CA GLN A 348 -13.00 -3.69 -1.50
C GLN A 348 -13.35 -2.53 -2.44
N LEU A 349 -14.08 -2.79 -3.52
CA LEU A 349 -14.54 -1.77 -4.48
C LEU A 349 -15.51 -0.79 -3.83
N ALA A 350 -16.50 -1.28 -3.09
CA ALA A 350 -17.43 -0.43 -2.36
C ALA A 350 -16.70 0.46 -1.35
N LEU A 351 -15.79 -0.10 -0.54
CA LEU A 351 -15.00 0.65 0.43
C LEU A 351 -14.20 1.78 -0.21
N PHE A 352 -13.68 1.54 -1.41
CA PHE A 352 -12.91 2.54 -2.16
C PHE A 352 -13.74 3.67 -2.70
N PHE A 353 -14.86 3.36 -3.36
CA PHE A 353 -15.75 4.41 -3.87
C PHE A 353 -16.30 5.26 -2.73
N ILE A 354 -16.66 4.64 -1.60
CA ILE A 354 -17.08 5.37 -0.39
C ILE A 354 -15.95 6.26 0.11
N SER A 355 -14.71 5.75 0.19
CA SER A 355 -13.56 6.52 0.65
C SER A 355 -13.24 7.71 -0.27
N ILE A 356 -13.42 7.56 -1.58
CA ILE A 356 -13.26 8.67 -2.54
C ILE A 356 -14.37 9.69 -2.37
N ILE A 357 -15.64 9.26 -2.39
CA ILE A 357 -16.79 10.17 -2.28
C ILE A 357 -16.66 11.01 -1.01
N MET A 358 -16.48 10.34 0.13
CA MET A 358 -16.35 11.01 1.42
C MET A 358 -15.08 11.84 1.54
N GLY A 359 -13.96 11.39 0.97
CA GLY A 359 -12.69 12.12 1.00
C GLY A 359 -12.63 13.32 0.04
N SER A 360 -13.47 13.32 -1.01
CA SER A 360 -13.54 14.39 -2.01
C SER A 360 -14.52 15.51 -1.65
N GLU A 361 -15.19 15.41 -0.52
CA GLU A 361 -16.16 16.41 -0.08
C GLU A 361 -15.45 17.67 0.43
N GLN A 362 -15.37 18.70 -0.41
CA GLN A 362 -14.62 19.93 -0.12
C GLN A 362 -15.37 20.92 0.77
N SER A 363 -16.65 20.69 1.07
CA SER A 363 -17.47 21.63 1.86
C SER A 363 -18.49 20.89 2.74
N PRO A 364 -18.02 20.11 3.73
CA PRO A 364 -18.90 19.38 4.64
C PRO A 364 -19.84 20.33 5.40
N ASP A 365 -19.37 21.54 5.71
CA ASP A 365 -20.13 22.54 6.47
C ASP A 365 -21.32 23.07 5.65
N LEU A 366 -21.17 23.23 4.33
CA LEU A 366 -22.26 23.64 3.44
C LEU A 366 -23.33 22.55 3.28
N LEU A 367 -22.92 21.28 3.31
CA LEU A 367 -23.86 20.15 3.35
C LEU A 367 -24.56 20.05 4.71
N ALA A 368 -23.86 20.37 5.80
CA ALA A 368 -24.42 20.37 7.14
C ALA A 368 -25.45 21.50 7.34
N SER A 369 -25.26 22.64 6.67
CA SER A 369 -26.20 23.77 6.70
C SER A 369 -27.35 23.65 5.69
N ALA A 370 -27.34 22.65 4.80
CA ALA A 370 -28.40 22.46 3.83
C ALA A 370 -29.71 22.00 4.52
N PRO A 371 -30.90 22.44 4.06
CA PRO A 371 -32.18 22.07 4.65
C PRO A 371 -32.60 20.64 4.25
N VAL A 372 -31.74 19.67 4.53
CA VAL A 372 -31.91 18.25 4.21
C VAL A 372 -31.47 17.41 5.39
N LEU A 373 -32.10 16.25 5.60
CA LEU A 373 -31.67 15.35 6.66
C LEU A 373 -30.22 14.90 6.41
N PRO A 374 -29.34 14.90 7.44
CA PRO A 374 -27.95 14.46 7.31
C PRO A 374 -27.79 13.03 6.76
N ARG A 375 -28.83 12.20 6.94
CA ARG A 375 -28.89 10.83 6.41
C ARG A 375 -28.97 10.79 4.89
N THR A 376 -29.68 11.74 4.26
CA THR A 376 -29.92 11.76 2.82
C THR A 376 -28.60 11.84 2.04
N GLY A 377 -27.67 12.68 2.47
CA GLY A 377 -26.34 12.78 1.85
C GLY A 377 -25.52 11.50 1.97
N ARG A 378 -25.55 10.84 3.13
CA ARG A 378 -24.83 9.56 3.35
C ARG A 378 -25.45 8.43 2.54
N HIS A 379 -26.78 8.30 2.52
CA HIS A 379 -27.45 7.28 1.73
C HIS A 379 -27.22 7.48 0.23
N ALA A 380 -27.21 8.72 -0.25
CA ALA A 380 -26.86 9.01 -1.65
C ALA A 380 -25.41 8.66 -1.98
N ALA A 381 -24.47 8.83 -1.04
CA ALA A 381 -23.09 8.39 -1.19
C ALA A 381 -22.98 6.86 -1.26
N TYR A 382 -23.66 6.15 -0.36
CA TYR A 382 -23.69 4.68 -0.37
C TYR A 382 -24.36 4.12 -1.62
N ALA A 383 -25.48 4.70 -2.05
CA ALA A 383 -26.19 4.30 -3.26
C ALA A 383 -25.32 4.52 -4.51
N ALA A 384 -24.63 5.67 -4.62
CA ALA A 384 -23.72 5.93 -5.74
C ALA A 384 -22.53 4.95 -5.77
N ALA A 385 -21.94 4.65 -4.61
CA ALA A 385 -20.86 3.67 -4.49
C ALA A 385 -21.32 2.25 -4.82
N ALA A 386 -22.48 1.84 -4.33
CA ALA A 386 -23.09 0.54 -4.60
C ALA A 386 -23.42 0.38 -6.08
N TYR A 387 -23.99 1.41 -6.71
CA TYR A 387 -24.30 1.43 -8.14
C TYR A 387 -23.04 1.28 -9.00
N ALA A 388 -21.98 2.04 -8.71
CA ALA A 388 -20.70 1.92 -9.41
C ALA A 388 -20.06 0.54 -9.21
N CYS A 389 -20.12 0.00 -8.00
CA CYS A 389 -19.63 -1.33 -7.69
C CYS A 389 -20.41 -2.42 -8.45
N ALA A 390 -21.73 -2.32 -8.51
CA ALA A 390 -22.59 -3.27 -9.21
C ALA A 390 -22.28 -3.30 -10.71
N ILE A 391 -22.10 -2.14 -11.35
CA ILE A 391 -21.73 -2.07 -12.77
C ILE A 391 -20.41 -2.77 -13.04
N ILE A 392 -19.39 -2.51 -12.22
CA ILE A 392 -18.05 -3.09 -12.44
C ILE A 392 -18.04 -4.60 -12.13
N MET A 393 -18.76 -5.02 -11.08
CA MET A 393 -18.86 -6.44 -10.70
C MET A 393 -19.82 -7.24 -11.57
N ALA A 394 -20.67 -6.59 -12.38
CA ALA A 394 -21.55 -7.30 -13.31
C ALA A 394 -20.77 -8.19 -14.27
N VAL A 395 -19.65 -7.70 -14.81
CA VAL A 395 -18.80 -8.45 -15.76
C VAL A 395 -18.27 -9.77 -15.17
N PRO A 396 -17.56 -9.79 -14.02
CA PRO A 396 -17.07 -11.05 -13.46
C PRO A 396 -18.20 -11.97 -12.99
N VAL A 397 -19.30 -11.42 -12.43
CA VAL A 397 -20.44 -12.24 -11.98
C VAL A 397 -21.11 -12.95 -13.16
N ILE A 398 -21.38 -12.24 -14.25
CA ILE A 398 -21.93 -12.84 -15.48
C ILE A 398 -20.98 -13.91 -16.02
N GLY A 399 -19.67 -13.66 -15.99
CA GLY A 399 -18.66 -14.64 -16.39
C GLY A 399 -18.69 -15.93 -15.56
N VAL A 400 -18.94 -15.84 -14.26
CA VAL A 400 -19.08 -17.02 -13.37
C VAL A 400 -20.36 -17.79 -13.71
N LEU A 401 -21.48 -17.09 -13.81
CA LEU A 401 -22.78 -17.69 -14.10
C LEU A 401 -22.78 -18.40 -15.46
N TRP A 402 -22.11 -17.83 -16.46
CA TRP A 402 -21.97 -18.48 -17.76
C TRP A 402 -21.16 -19.78 -17.68
N ARG A 403 -20.05 -19.79 -16.93
CA ARG A 403 -19.23 -20.99 -16.75
C ARG A 403 -19.97 -22.10 -16.00
N GLU A 404 -20.68 -21.77 -14.92
CA GLU A 404 -21.48 -22.77 -14.19
C GLU A 404 -22.66 -23.26 -15.02
N GLY A 405 -23.26 -22.39 -15.83
CA GLY A 405 -24.24 -22.78 -16.83
C GLY A 405 -23.69 -23.85 -17.78
N GLN A 406 -22.46 -23.72 -18.29
CA GLN A 406 -21.84 -24.72 -19.16
C GLN A 406 -21.52 -26.05 -18.45
N LEU A 407 -21.25 -26.04 -17.14
CA LEU A 407 -21.01 -27.24 -16.34
C LEU A 407 -22.29 -28.03 -16.03
N LEU A 408 -23.48 -27.43 -16.17
CA LEU A 408 -24.76 -28.10 -15.95
C LEU A 408 -25.28 -28.83 -17.20
N TRP A 409 -24.68 -28.59 -18.38
CA TRP A 409 -25.04 -29.23 -19.66
C TRP A 409 -24.05 -30.32 -20.11
N VAL A 410 -23.04 -30.63 -19.29
CA VAL A 410 -22.11 -31.76 -19.44
C VAL A 410 -22.37 -32.72 -18.30
#